data_AF-A0A1Q3NBI9-F1
#
_entry.id   AF-A0A1Q3NBI9-F1
#
_cell.length_a   1.000
_cell.length_b   1.000
_cell.length_c   1.000
_cell.angle_alpha   90.00
_cell.angle_beta   90.00
_cell.angle_gamma   90.00
#
_symmetry.space_group_name_H-M   'P 1'
#
loop_
_entity.id
_entity.type
_entity.pdbx_description
1 polymer ?
#
loop_
_entity_poly.entity_id
_entity_poly.type
_entity_poly.pdbx_seq_one_letter_code
_entity_poly.pdbx_strand_id
1 'polypeptide(L)'
;MSSTFPALTLIYHSRNGTLNFEELVKELSFKGYMLETELSFSRATYNAASSEDFNKLFKFYYPLQINNIELHAIGTAAGGIPGDITYAFYNANIISSEEILEILTELNRQSLNESGENKK
;
A
#
# COMPACT_ATOMS: atom_id res chain seq x y z
N MET A 1 13.42 -18.11 10.17
CA MET A 1 13.20 -16.73 10.65
C MET A 1 13.41 -15.81 9.46
N SER A 2 12.38 -15.14 8.98
CA SER A 2 12.52 -14.22 7.84
C SER A 2 13.32 -13.02 8.30
N SER A 3 14.53 -12.83 7.77
CA SER A 3 15.30 -11.61 7.97
C SER A 3 14.71 -10.53 7.08
N THR A 4 13.59 -9.94 7.51
CA THR A 4 13.06 -8.74 6.85
C THR A 4 14.16 -7.70 6.91
N PHE A 5 14.69 -7.29 5.76
CA PHE A 5 15.72 -6.26 5.69
C PHE A 5 15.16 -5.00 6.33
N PRO A 6 15.81 -4.42 7.36
CA PRO A 6 15.27 -3.27 8.08
C PRO A 6 14.87 -2.13 7.14
N ALA A 7 15.62 -1.93 6.06
CA ALA A 7 15.39 -0.92 5.03
C ALA A 7 14.07 -1.05 4.25
N LEU A 8 13.38 -2.19 4.33
CA LEU A 8 12.10 -2.47 3.67
C LEU A 8 10.90 -2.32 4.61
N THR A 9 11.13 -2.07 5.91
CA THR A 9 10.06 -1.98 6.90
C THR A 9 9.38 -0.61 6.88
N LEU A 10 8.10 -0.56 7.24
CA LEU A 10 7.37 0.71 7.42
C LEU A 10 8.07 1.61 8.45
N ILE A 11 8.65 1.01 9.49
CA ILE A 11 9.39 1.74 10.53
C ILE A 11 10.58 2.48 9.93
N TYR A 12 11.38 1.83 9.09
CA TYR A 12 12.50 2.48 8.42
C TYR A 12 12.04 3.62 7.52
N HIS A 13 11.00 3.38 6.72
CA HIS A 13 10.49 4.40 5.81
C HIS A 13 9.91 5.62 6.56
N SER A 14 9.22 5.40 7.67
CA SER A 14 8.72 6.46 8.56
C SER A 14 9.86 7.26 9.18
N ARG A 15 10.87 6.58 9.72
CA ARG A 15 12.03 7.24 10.36
C ARG A 15 12.86 8.07 9.39
N ASN A 16 12.97 7.65 8.13
CA ASN A 16 13.74 8.36 7.11
C ASN A 16 12.91 9.37 6.31
N GLY A 17 11.65 9.62 6.70
CA GLY A 17 10.79 10.62 6.06
C GLY A 17 10.25 10.21 4.67
N THR A 18 10.53 8.99 4.22
CA THR A 18 9.98 8.45 2.95
C THR A 18 8.56 7.91 3.09
N LEU A 19 8.03 7.85 4.32
CA LEU A 19 6.64 7.53 4.63
C LEU A 19 6.06 8.62 5.52
N ASN A 20 5.03 9.29 5.03
CA ASN A 20 4.15 10.05 5.90
C ASN A 20 3.17 9.07 6.57
N PHE A 21 3.50 8.64 7.78
CA PHE A 21 2.71 7.63 8.49
C PHE A 21 1.32 8.15 8.90
N GLU A 22 1.20 9.44 9.21
CA GLU A 22 -0.08 10.05 9.58
C GLU A 22 -1.05 10.05 8.39
N GLU A 23 -0.53 10.36 7.19
CA GLU A 23 -1.35 10.30 5.97
C GLU A 23 -1.74 8.85 5.64
N LEU A 24 -0.82 7.89 5.79
CA LEU A 24 -1.16 6.48 5.62
C LEU A 24 -2.29 6.05 6.56
N VAL A 25 -2.23 6.41 7.85
CA VAL A 25 -3.29 6.09 8.81
C VAL A 25 -4.60 6.76 8.45
N LYS A 26 -4.56 8.04 8.04
CA LYS A 26 -5.75 8.80 7.61
C LYS A 26 -6.44 8.13 6.42
N GLU A 27 -5.69 7.82 5.37
CA GLU A 27 -6.22 7.20 4.15
C GLU A 27 -6.78 5.79 4.44
N LEU A 28 -6.05 4.96 5.19
CA LEU A 28 -6.51 3.63 5.59
C LEU A 28 -7.72 3.64 6.52
N SER A 29 -7.95 4.73 7.26
CA SER A 29 -9.11 4.90 8.13
C SER A 29 -10.33 5.46 7.39
N PHE A 30 -10.11 6.28 6.37
CA PHE A 30 -11.17 6.98 5.66
C PHE A 30 -11.63 6.25 4.39
N LYS A 31 -10.71 5.99 3.46
CA LYS A 31 -11.01 5.29 2.19
C LYS A 31 -10.76 3.78 2.25
N GLY A 32 -9.97 3.32 3.23
CA GLY A 32 -9.68 1.91 3.44
C GLY A 32 -8.47 1.38 2.67
N TYR A 33 -7.81 2.18 1.84
CA TYR A 33 -6.62 1.76 1.08
C TYR A 33 -5.66 2.93 0.85
N MET A 34 -4.48 2.67 0.28
CA MET A 34 -3.57 3.68 -0.28
C MET A 34 -2.76 3.03 -1.40
N LEU A 35 -2.79 3.63 -2.59
CA LEU A 35 -2.21 3.07 -3.82
C LEU A 35 -0.71 3.35 -3.92
N GLU A 36 0.02 2.58 -4.72
CA GLU A 36 1.45 2.84 -4.99
C GLU A 36 1.74 4.16 -5.71
N THR A 37 0.77 4.70 -6.44
CA THR A 37 0.88 6.04 -7.04
C THR A 37 0.92 7.12 -5.97
N GLU A 38 0.40 6.83 -4.77
CA GLU A 38 0.38 7.72 -3.60
C GLU A 38 1.56 7.41 -2.66
N LEU A 39 2.03 6.16 -2.67
CA LEU A 39 3.16 5.65 -1.89
C LEU A 39 4.20 5.07 -2.85
N SER A 40 5.20 5.87 -3.22
CA SER A 40 6.26 5.44 -4.16
C SER A 40 7.29 4.49 -3.51
N PHE A 41 6.80 3.40 -2.92
CA PHE A 41 7.61 2.33 -2.35
C PHE A 41 8.06 1.34 -3.41
N SER A 42 9.16 0.64 -3.10
CA SER A 42 9.59 -0.49 -3.93
C SER A 42 8.64 -1.68 -3.74
N ARG A 43 8.53 -2.54 -4.77
CA ARG A 43 7.85 -3.85 -4.66
C ARG A 43 8.31 -4.67 -3.44
N ALA A 44 9.61 -4.62 -3.14
CA ALA A 44 10.17 -5.33 -1.99
C ALA A 44 9.65 -4.79 -0.66
N THR A 45 9.40 -3.48 -0.57
CA THR A 45 8.80 -2.82 0.60
C THR A 45 7.35 -3.28 0.80
N TYR A 46 6.53 -3.33 -0.26
CA TYR A 46 5.16 -3.84 -0.17
C TYR A 46 5.10 -5.27 0.35
N ASN A 47 5.97 -6.14 -0.16
CA ASN A 47 6.03 -7.54 0.25
C ASN A 47 6.62 -7.75 1.65
N ALA A 48 7.41 -6.80 2.14
CA ALA A 48 8.05 -6.86 3.46
C ALA A 48 7.25 -6.15 4.56
N ALA A 49 6.35 -5.23 4.19
CA ALA A 49 5.51 -4.49 5.12
C ALA A 49 4.62 -5.45 5.90
N SER A 50 4.64 -5.30 7.22
CA SER A 50 3.91 -6.18 8.12
C SER A 50 2.92 -5.38 8.98
N SER A 51 1.79 -5.99 9.31
CA SER A 51 0.84 -5.43 10.27
C SER A 51 1.48 -5.24 11.65
N GLU A 52 2.51 -6.03 12.00
CA GLU A 52 3.27 -5.85 13.24
C GLU A 52 4.04 -4.52 13.26
N ASP A 53 4.78 -4.20 12.19
CA ASP A 53 5.52 -2.94 12.09
C ASP A 53 4.58 -1.75 12.06
N PHE A 54 3.46 -1.87 11.34
CA PHE A 54 2.40 -0.87 11.35
C PHE A 54 1.85 -0.63 12.75
N ASN A 55 1.52 -1.69 13.49
CA ASN A 55 1.00 -1.59 14.85
C ASN A 55 2.00 -0.93 15.82
N LYS A 56 3.30 -1.20 15.67
CA LYS A 56 4.35 -0.53 16.46
C LYS A 56 4.39 0.96 16.17
N LEU A 57 4.34 1.36 14.90
CA LEU A 57 4.25 2.78 14.52
C LEU A 57 2.97 3.43 15.03
N PHE A 58 1.83 2.76 14.86
CA PHE A 58 0.55 3.27 15.32
C PHE A 58 0.57 3.58 16.82
N LYS A 59 1.05 2.64 17.64
CA LYS A 59 1.19 2.86 19.09
C LYS A 59 2.15 3.99 19.44
N PHE A 60 3.17 4.22 18.62
CA PHE A 60 4.12 5.32 18.83
C PHE A 60 3.51 6.69 18.53
N TYR A 61 2.84 6.84 17.38
CA TYR A 61 2.23 8.10 16.96
C TYR A 61 0.90 8.40 17.68
N TYR A 62 0.13 7.37 18.03
CA TYR A 62 -1.21 7.47 18.59
C TYR A 62 -1.37 6.63 19.88
N PRO A 63 -0.61 6.91 20.95
CA PRO A 63 -0.53 6.04 22.13
C PRO A 63 -1.85 5.87 22.91
N LEU A 64 -2.81 6.78 22.71
CA LEU A 64 -4.11 6.76 23.39
C LEU A 64 -5.26 6.33 22.46
N GLN A 65 -4.98 6.01 21.20
CA GLN A 65 -6.01 5.58 20.25
C GLN A 65 -6.00 4.07 20.09
N ILE A 66 -7.19 3.51 19.85
CA ILE A 66 -7.35 2.10 19.51
C ILE A 66 -7.12 1.96 18.00
N ASN A 67 -6.15 1.13 17.61
CA ASN A 67 -5.94 0.82 16.20
C ASN A 67 -7.07 -0.07 15.69
N ASN A 68 -7.85 0.41 14.73
CA ASN A 68 -8.88 -0.36 14.01
C ASN A 68 -8.44 -0.74 12.58
N ILE A 69 -7.17 -0.51 12.22
CA ILE A 69 -6.62 -0.82 10.91
C ILE A 69 -6.03 -2.23 10.93
N GLU A 70 -6.63 -3.11 10.15
CA GLU A 70 -6.05 -4.40 9.80
C GLU A 70 -5.29 -4.26 8.48
N LEU A 71 -4.02 -3.85 8.57
CA LEU A 71 -3.18 -3.58 7.41
C LEU A 71 -2.84 -4.87 6.65
N HIS A 72 -3.10 -4.87 5.35
CA HIS A 72 -2.65 -5.85 4.37
C HIS A 72 -2.02 -5.16 3.15
N ALA A 73 -1.18 -5.89 2.43
CA ALA A 73 -0.61 -5.47 1.15
C ALA A 73 -1.09 -6.40 0.04
N ILE A 74 -1.40 -5.84 -1.12
CA ILE A 74 -1.87 -6.60 -2.28
C ILE A 74 -1.31 -5.99 -3.56
N GLY A 75 -1.16 -6.81 -4.60
CA GLY A 75 -0.79 -6.30 -5.92
C GLY A 75 -1.27 -7.20 -7.05
N THR A 76 -1.51 -6.61 -8.22
CA THR A 76 -1.98 -7.32 -9.41
C THR A 76 -1.47 -6.67 -10.70
N ALA A 77 -1.24 -7.49 -11.73
CA ALA A 77 -0.99 -7.03 -13.11
C ALA A 77 -2.26 -7.13 -13.99
N ALA A 78 -3.39 -7.57 -13.43
CA ALA A 78 -4.62 -7.73 -14.18
C ALA A 78 -5.06 -6.39 -14.77
N GLY A 79 -5.60 -6.41 -15.99
CA GLY A 79 -6.05 -5.21 -16.69
C GLY A 79 -4.92 -4.38 -17.33
N GLY A 80 -3.65 -4.68 -17.04
CA GLY A 80 -2.50 -3.89 -17.52
C GLY A 80 -1.49 -4.70 -18.34
N ILE A 81 -0.25 -4.23 -18.33
CA ILE A 81 0.87 -4.89 -19.01
C ILE A 81 1.29 -6.12 -18.19
N PRO A 82 1.35 -7.33 -18.77
CA PRO A 82 1.81 -8.51 -18.05
C PRO A 82 3.21 -8.31 -17.44
N GLY A 83 3.32 -8.54 -16.12
CA GLY A 83 4.55 -8.39 -15.35
C GLY A 83 4.72 -7.02 -14.68
N ASP A 84 3.97 -6.01 -15.12
CA ASP A 84 3.86 -4.72 -14.46
C ASP A 84 2.75 -4.81 -13.39
N ILE A 85 3.16 -4.85 -12.13
CA ILE A 85 2.25 -5.13 -11.00
C ILE A 85 2.08 -3.83 -10.24
N THR A 86 0.83 -3.37 -10.11
CA THR A 86 0.46 -2.28 -9.22
C THR A 86 0.12 -2.80 -7.83
N TYR A 87 0.57 -2.08 -6.80
CA TYR A 87 0.38 -2.44 -5.39
C TYR A 87 -0.50 -1.44 -4.64
N ALA A 88 -1.06 -1.90 -3.53
CA ALA A 88 -1.71 -1.07 -2.53
C ALA A 88 -1.52 -1.64 -1.13
N PHE A 89 -1.61 -0.76 -0.13
CA PHE A 89 -2.00 -1.17 1.21
C PHE A 89 -3.51 -1.02 1.37
N TYR A 90 -4.13 -1.91 2.14
CA TYR A 90 -5.55 -1.80 2.47
C TYR A 90 -5.85 -2.22 3.90
N ASN A 91 -6.97 -1.73 4.40
CA ASN A 91 -7.52 -2.05 5.70
C ASN A 91 -8.68 -3.04 5.52
N ALA A 92 -8.46 -4.30 5.90
CA ALA A 92 -9.45 -5.36 5.73
C ALA A 92 -10.74 -5.15 6.55
N ASN A 93 -10.73 -4.23 7.54
CA ASN A 93 -11.94 -3.85 8.27
C ASN A 93 -12.85 -2.86 7.52
N ILE A 94 -12.38 -2.27 6.41
CA ILE A 94 -13.12 -1.25 5.64
C ILE A 94 -13.40 -1.71 4.22
N ILE A 95 -12.41 -2.30 3.54
CA ILE A 95 -12.51 -2.73 2.15
C ILE A 95 -12.05 -4.18 2.02
N SER A 96 -12.77 -4.96 1.22
CA SER A 96 -12.43 -6.36 0.94
C SER A 96 -11.24 -6.47 -0.03
N SER A 97 -10.60 -7.64 -0.03
CA SER A 97 -9.54 -7.97 -0.99
C SER A 97 -10.01 -7.92 -2.44
N GLU A 98 -11.27 -8.30 -2.69
CA GLU A 98 -11.89 -8.34 -4.00
C GLU A 98 -12.09 -6.92 -4.54
N GLU A 99 -12.64 -6.02 -3.73
CA GLU A 99 -12.85 -4.61 -4.10
C GLU A 99 -11.54 -3.89 -4.43
N ILE A 100 -10.49 -4.08 -3.62
CA ILE A 100 -9.18 -3.46 -3.92
C ILE A 100 -8.52 -4.04 -5.17
N LEU A 101 -8.71 -5.35 -5.46
CA LEU A 101 -8.25 -5.96 -6.70
C LEU A 101 -8.96 -5.38 -7.93
N GLU A 102 -10.25 -5.11 -7.84
CA GLU A 102 -11.01 -4.45 -8.90
C GLU A 102 -10.49 -3.02 -9.16
N ILE A 103 -10.25 -2.25 -8.09
CA ILE A 103 -9.66 -0.90 -8.18
C ILE A 103 -8.30 -0.94 -8.89
N LEU A 104 -7.40 -1.83 -8.47
CA LEU A 104 -6.07 -1.96 -9.09
C LEU A 104 -6.16 -2.41 -10.56
N THR A 105 -7.10 -3.30 -10.87
CA THR A 105 -7.33 -3.78 -12.25
C THR A 105 -7.82 -2.66 -13.17
N GLU A 106 -8.70 -1.79 -12.68
CA GLU A 106 -9.17 -0.63 -13.42
C GLU A 106 -8.06 0.41 -13.60
N LEU A 107 -7.27 0.68 -12.55
CA LEU A 107 -6.11 1.58 -12.64
C LEU A 107 -5.12 1.11 -13.72
N ASN A 108 -4.77 -0.17 -13.72
CA ASN A 108 -3.91 -0.79 -14.72
C ASN A 108 -4.43 -0.61 -16.16
N ARG A 109 -5.76 -0.75 -16.34
CA ARG A 109 -6.41 -0.60 -17.63
C ARG A 109 -6.34 0.84 -18.14
N GLN A 110 -6.52 1.81 -17.25
CA GLN A 110 -6.42 3.23 -17.59
C GLN A 110 -4.99 3.59 -18.02
N SER A 111 -3.98 3.17 -17.27
CA SER A 111 -2.58 3.41 -17.61
C SER A 111 -2.17 2.80 -18.97
N LEU A 112 -2.73 1.64 -19.31
CA LEU A 112 -2.51 1.01 -20.63
C LEU A 112 -3.11 1.84 -21.77
N ASN A 113 -4.33 2.36 -21.59
CA ASN A 113 -5.01 3.16 -22.59
C ASN A 113 -4.28 4.48 -22.87
N GLU A 114 -3.84 5.19 -21.82
CA GLU A 114 -3.06 6.42 -21.93
C GLU A 114 -1.71 6.21 -22.65
N SER A 115 -1.10 5.03 -22.45
CA SER A 115 0.13 4.63 -23.14
C SER A 115 -0.07 4.34 -24.64
N GLY A 116 -1.31 3.99 -25.04
CA GLY A 116 -1.69 3.72 -26.43
C GLY A 116 -2.01 4.97 -27.23
N GLU A 117 -2.51 6.04 -26.59
CA GLU A 117 -2.88 7.29 -27.26
C GLU A 117 -1.68 8.16 -27.64
N ASN A 118 -0.56 8.08 -26.90
CA ASN A 118 0.68 8.79 -27.22
C ASN A 118 1.48 8.19 -28.40
N LYS A 119 0.93 7.18 -29.11
CA LYS A 119 1.56 6.53 -30.27
C LYS A 119 0.83 6.78 -31.61
N LYS A 120 -0.10 7.74 -31.67
CA LYS A 120 -0.80 8.11 -32.92
C LYS A 120 -0.38 9.48 -33.45
#